data_AF-A0A497IZ45-F1
#
_entry.id   AF-A0A497IZ45-F1
#
_cell.length_a   1.000
_cell.length_b   1.000
_cell.length_c   1.000
_cell.angle_alpha   90.00
_cell.angle_beta   90.00
_cell.angle_gamma   90.00
#
_symmetry.space_group_name_H-M   'P 1'
#
loop_
_entity.id
_entity.type
_entity.pdbx_description
1 polymer ?
#
loop_
_entity_poly.entity_id
_entity_poly.type
_entity_poly.pdbx_seq_one_letter_code
_entity_poly.pdbx_strand_id
1 'polypeptide(L)'
;MNNSVRISIYNIILNYVFNRGFQDYDNFSRKLTEAILEDFAKGHFDLRKTISKVKTSFFRLNSISRSQFFNKRLEKAIINAWKNSSKINEPLTERTVKIIKTPLLSHGVCKELQVDDIDSFIEVRKVKPSEVVNLIPLDLDEEFIKNSLAEIIGETFVQKDWGGELGDLFTTRIKFRGHRIPTAFMFKGKGLRKKLTIADCGKNGDQILRLLKLPARLFIVQHVGEIDFTVREQLEMATEAKARQTGKALYYCLMDGVDTARVLLVYGKLDR
;
A
#
# COMPACT_ATOMS: atom_id res chain seq x y z
N MET A 1 -13.97 -2.92 -19.10
CA MET A 1 -13.91 -3.74 -17.86
C MET A 1 -13.41 -2.85 -16.72
N ASN A 2 -14.05 -2.87 -15.55
CA ASN A 2 -13.80 -1.88 -14.49
C ASN A 2 -12.46 -2.16 -13.77
N ASN A 3 -11.50 -1.24 -13.87
CA ASN A 3 -10.15 -1.37 -13.29
C ASN A 3 -10.18 -1.60 -11.77
N SER A 4 -11.20 -1.11 -11.06
CA SER A 4 -11.38 -1.32 -9.62
C SER A 4 -11.56 -2.80 -9.24
N VAL A 5 -12.21 -3.58 -10.11
CA VAL A 5 -12.51 -5.00 -9.91
C VAL A 5 -11.26 -5.85 -10.06
N ARG A 6 -10.48 -5.55 -11.11
CA ARG A 6 -9.19 -6.16 -11.37
C ARG A 6 -8.27 -6.01 -10.16
N ILE A 7 -8.16 -4.79 -9.63
CA ILE A 7 -7.33 -4.49 -8.44
C ILE A 7 -7.85 -5.25 -7.22
N SER A 8 -9.16 -5.28 -7.01
CA SER A 8 -9.76 -5.97 -5.86
C SER A 8 -9.51 -7.48 -5.90
N ILE A 9 -9.70 -8.12 -7.06
CA ILE A 9 -9.46 -9.54 -7.26
C ILE A 9 -7.96 -9.86 -7.12
N TYR A 10 -7.10 -9.03 -7.70
CA TYR A 10 -5.64 -9.17 -7.57
C TYR A 10 -5.20 -9.16 -6.10
N ASN A 11 -5.65 -8.18 -5.31
CA ASN A 11 -5.29 -8.06 -3.90
C ASN A 11 -5.80 -9.26 -3.08
N ILE A 12 -6.99 -9.78 -3.38
CA ILE A 12 -7.52 -10.98 -2.73
C ILE A 12 -6.59 -12.19 -2.97
N ILE A 13 -6.09 -12.34 -4.19
CA ILE A 13 -5.21 -13.46 -4.57
C ILE A 13 -3.83 -13.27 -3.94
N LEU A 14 -3.27 -12.06 -4.03
CA LEU A 14 -1.94 -11.75 -3.51
C LEU A 14 -1.87 -11.96 -1.99
N ASN A 15 -2.87 -11.45 -1.25
CA ASN A 15 -2.98 -11.69 0.19
C ASN A 15 -3.12 -13.18 0.52
N TYR A 16 -3.85 -13.93 -0.31
CA TYR A 16 -4.00 -15.36 -0.11
C TYR A 16 -2.69 -16.14 -0.33
N VAL A 17 -1.90 -15.74 -1.33
CA VAL A 17 -0.57 -16.28 -1.60
C VAL A 17 0.36 -16.01 -0.41
N PHE A 18 0.47 -14.75 0.02
CA PHE A 18 1.41 -14.35 1.07
C PHE A 18 1.02 -14.87 2.46
N ASN A 19 -0.26 -14.87 2.83
CA ASN A 19 -0.71 -15.38 4.14
C ASN A 19 -0.47 -16.89 4.32
N ARG A 20 -0.09 -17.60 3.25
CA ARG A 20 0.28 -19.02 3.30
C ARG A 20 1.78 -19.25 3.16
N GLY A 21 2.58 -18.18 3.20
CA GLY A 21 4.03 -18.25 3.06
C GLY A 21 4.50 -18.59 1.64
N PHE A 22 3.62 -18.45 0.63
CA PHE A 22 4.00 -18.68 -0.76
C PHE A 22 4.62 -17.41 -1.36
N GLN A 23 5.58 -17.61 -2.25
CA GLN A 23 6.16 -16.53 -3.07
C GLN A 23 5.42 -16.44 -4.41
N ASP A 24 5.14 -15.23 -4.89
CA ASP A 24 4.42 -15.00 -6.15
C ASP A 24 5.32 -15.18 -7.39
N TYR A 25 5.89 -16.38 -7.54
CA TYR A 25 6.72 -16.70 -8.69
C TYR A 25 5.97 -16.53 -10.01
N ASP A 26 6.70 -16.01 -11.01
CA ASP A 26 6.20 -15.87 -12.38
C ASP A 26 4.93 -15.01 -12.48
N ASN A 27 4.81 -14.01 -11.60
CA ASN A 27 3.66 -13.09 -11.50
C ASN A 27 2.32 -13.84 -11.47
N PHE A 28 2.28 -14.97 -10.76
CA PHE A 28 1.15 -15.88 -10.77
C PHE A 28 -0.15 -15.19 -10.36
N SER A 29 -0.10 -14.34 -9.34
CA SER A 29 -1.26 -13.59 -8.86
C SER A 29 -1.87 -12.71 -9.94
N ARG A 30 -1.03 -12.09 -10.78
CA ARG A 30 -1.46 -11.26 -11.92
C ARG A 30 -2.06 -12.12 -13.03
N LYS A 31 -1.37 -13.20 -13.42
CA LYS A 31 -1.86 -14.13 -14.46
C LYS A 31 -3.20 -14.77 -14.09
N LEU A 32 -3.33 -15.17 -12.83
CA LEU A 32 -4.58 -15.73 -12.30
C LEU A 32 -5.69 -14.68 -12.29
N THR A 33 -5.39 -13.43 -11.93
CA THR A 33 -6.37 -12.33 -11.97
C THR A 33 -6.94 -12.12 -13.37
N GLU A 34 -6.10 -12.04 -14.40
CA GLU A 34 -6.59 -11.85 -15.77
C GLU A 34 -7.42 -13.05 -16.25
N ALA A 35 -6.98 -14.28 -15.95
CA ALA A 35 -7.75 -15.48 -16.29
C ALA A 35 -9.14 -15.53 -15.61
N ILE A 36 -9.22 -15.07 -14.35
CA ILE A 36 -10.49 -14.95 -13.61
C ILE A 36 -11.41 -13.93 -14.29
N LEU A 37 -10.88 -12.77 -14.67
CA LEU A 37 -11.67 -11.73 -15.32
C LEU A 37 -12.20 -12.18 -16.69
N GLU A 38 -11.41 -12.94 -17.44
CA GLU A 38 -11.85 -13.56 -18.69
C GLU A 38 -12.97 -14.59 -18.47
N ASP A 39 -12.84 -15.47 -17.47
CA ASP A 39 -13.86 -16.48 -17.15
C ASP A 39 -15.18 -15.79 -16.70
N PHE A 40 -15.10 -14.71 -15.92
CA PHE A 40 -16.27 -13.88 -15.57
C PHE A 40 -16.90 -13.21 -16.79
N ALA A 41 -16.10 -12.65 -17.71
CA ALA A 41 -16.60 -12.03 -18.93
C ALA A 41 -17.32 -13.03 -19.84
N LYS A 42 -16.94 -14.31 -19.80
CA LYS A 42 -17.59 -15.43 -20.49
C LYS A 42 -18.83 -15.97 -19.77
N GLY A 43 -19.19 -15.41 -18.61
CA GLY A 43 -20.37 -15.81 -17.82
C GLY A 43 -20.20 -17.10 -17.01
N HIS A 44 -19.01 -17.70 -17.00
CA HIS A 44 -18.75 -18.98 -16.35
C HIS A 44 -17.45 -18.92 -15.55
N PHE A 45 -17.56 -18.70 -14.24
CA PHE A 45 -16.43 -18.70 -13.32
C PHE A 45 -16.41 -19.96 -12.44
N ASP A 46 -15.27 -20.66 -12.44
CA ASP A 46 -14.95 -21.79 -11.57
C ASP A 46 -13.46 -21.70 -11.22
N LEU A 47 -13.14 -21.39 -9.96
CA LEU A 47 -11.77 -21.09 -9.57
C LEU A 47 -10.83 -22.27 -9.81
N ARG A 48 -11.31 -23.51 -9.60
CA ARG A 48 -10.50 -24.72 -9.78
C ARG A 48 -10.11 -24.89 -11.25
N LYS A 49 -11.05 -24.68 -12.16
CA LYS A 49 -10.80 -24.71 -13.61
C LYS A 49 -9.92 -23.54 -14.05
N THR A 50 -10.09 -22.36 -13.49
CA THR A 50 -9.22 -21.22 -13.84
C THR A 50 -7.78 -21.48 -13.43
N ILE A 51 -7.54 -21.97 -12.20
CA ILE A 51 -6.20 -22.31 -11.70
C ILE A 51 -5.50 -23.35 -12.58
N SER A 52 -6.23 -24.35 -13.10
CA SER A 52 -5.62 -25.40 -13.93
C SER A 52 -5.16 -24.89 -15.30
N LYS A 53 -5.83 -23.87 -15.85
CA LYS A 53 -5.48 -23.26 -17.15
C LYS A 53 -4.26 -22.34 -17.09
N VAL A 54 -3.96 -21.75 -15.92
CA VAL A 54 -2.85 -20.81 -15.78
C VAL A 54 -1.51 -21.55 -15.92
N LYS A 55 -0.76 -21.20 -16.97
CA LYS A 55 0.63 -21.63 -17.17
C LYS A 55 1.53 -20.84 -16.24
N THR A 56 2.19 -21.53 -15.31
CA THR A 56 3.06 -20.92 -14.31
C THR A 56 4.03 -21.92 -13.69
N SER A 57 5.18 -21.42 -13.22
CA SER A 57 6.13 -22.16 -12.38
C SER A 57 5.77 -22.13 -10.89
N PHE A 58 4.82 -21.30 -10.46
CA PHE A 58 4.43 -21.05 -9.07
C PHE A 58 4.22 -22.31 -8.23
N PHE A 59 3.45 -23.28 -8.74
CA PHE A 59 3.14 -24.51 -8.01
C PHE A 59 4.39 -25.36 -7.75
N ARG A 60 5.25 -25.49 -8.76
CA ARG A 60 6.50 -26.25 -8.67
C ARG A 60 7.48 -25.57 -7.70
N LEU A 61 7.64 -24.26 -7.81
CA LEU A 61 8.61 -23.51 -7.01
C LEU A 61 8.19 -23.33 -5.55
N ASN A 62 6.88 -23.32 -5.27
CA ASN A 62 6.36 -23.34 -3.89
C ASN A 62 6.14 -24.75 -3.34
N SER A 63 6.48 -25.81 -4.09
CA SER A 63 6.26 -27.21 -3.69
C SER A 63 4.82 -27.52 -3.27
N ILE A 64 3.83 -26.95 -3.97
CA ILE A 64 2.40 -27.16 -3.72
C ILE A 64 1.67 -27.63 -4.98
N SER A 65 0.63 -28.43 -4.79
CA SER A 65 -0.28 -28.79 -5.89
C SER A 65 -1.37 -27.75 -6.10
N ARG A 66 -1.96 -27.75 -7.30
CA ARG A 66 -3.11 -26.89 -7.65
C ARG A 66 -4.33 -27.16 -6.76
N SER A 67 -4.53 -28.41 -6.33
CA SER A 67 -5.62 -28.78 -5.42
C SER A 67 -5.40 -28.24 -4.01
N GLN A 68 -4.15 -28.22 -3.51
CA GLN A 68 -3.80 -27.60 -2.22
C GLN A 68 -3.93 -26.07 -2.25
N PHE A 69 -3.67 -25.45 -3.40
CA PHE A 69 -3.90 -24.02 -3.57
C PHE A 69 -5.39 -23.66 -3.62
N PHE A 70 -6.26 -24.52 -4.16
CA PHE A 70 -7.69 -24.24 -4.23
C PHE A 70 -8.33 -24.09 -2.84
N ASN A 71 -9.21 -23.10 -2.68
CA ASN A 71 -9.96 -22.90 -1.45
C ASN A 71 -11.32 -22.23 -1.71
N LYS A 72 -12.38 -22.80 -1.12
CA LYS A 72 -13.75 -22.29 -1.28
C LYS A 72 -13.95 -20.87 -0.74
N ARG A 73 -13.20 -20.45 0.30
CA ARG A 73 -13.28 -19.08 0.84
C ARG A 73 -12.65 -18.07 -0.12
N LEU A 74 -11.52 -18.41 -0.73
CA LEU A 74 -10.90 -17.61 -1.78
C LEU A 74 -11.86 -17.41 -2.96
N GLU A 75 -12.46 -18.50 -3.43
CA GLU A 75 -13.46 -18.47 -4.52
C GLU A 75 -14.65 -17.55 -4.18
N LYS A 76 -15.19 -17.68 -2.96
CA LYS A 76 -16.29 -16.81 -2.50
C LYS A 76 -15.88 -15.34 -2.42
N ALA A 77 -14.67 -15.04 -1.97
CA ALA A 77 -14.16 -13.67 -1.90
C ALA A 77 -14.04 -13.03 -3.30
N ILE A 78 -13.53 -13.78 -4.28
CA ILE A 78 -13.42 -13.36 -5.68
C ILE A 78 -14.82 -13.09 -6.27
N ILE A 79 -15.78 -13.99 -6.05
CA ILE A 79 -17.17 -13.82 -6.50
C ILE A 79 -17.80 -12.57 -5.89
N ASN A 80 -17.59 -12.33 -4.60
CA ASN A 80 -18.14 -11.15 -3.92
C ASN A 80 -17.54 -9.85 -4.49
N ALA A 81 -16.23 -9.82 -4.75
CA ALA A 81 -15.57 -8.67 -5.37
C ALA A 81 -16.17 -8.35 -6.75
N TRP A 82 -16.39 -9.38 -7.58
CA TRP A 82 -17.03 -9.24 -8.89
C TRP A 82 -18.50 -8.76 -8.81
N LYS A 83 -19.29 -9.33 -7.89
CA LYS A 83 -20.70 -8.93 -7.71
C LYS A 83 -20.85 -7.50 -7.21
N ASN A 84 -20.02 -7.09 -6.25
CA ASN A 84 -20.06 -5.73 -5.70
C ASN A 84 -19.72 -4.67 -6.74
N SER A 85 -18.88 -5.00 -7.70
CA SER A 85 -18.62 -4.11 -8.84
C SER A 85 -19.70 -4.11 -9.92
N SER A 86 -20.51 -5.16 -9.99
CA SER A 86 -21.62 -5.28 -10.94
C SER A 86 -22.87 -4.53 -10.46
N LYS A 87 -23.03 -4.34 -9.14
CA LYS A 87 -24.11 -3.52 -8.54
C LYS A 87 -23.99 -2.01 -8.78
N ILE A 88 -22.89 -1.54 -9.35
CA ILE A 88 -22.70 -0.12 -9.74
C ILE A 88 -23.31 0.16 -11.13
N ASN A 89 -23.83 -0.86 -11.83
CA ASN A 89 -24.48 -0.74 -13.14
C ASN A 89 -26.02 -0.85 -13.05
N GLU A 90 -26.68 0.05 -12.32
CA GLU A 90 -28.08 0.39 -12.62
C GLU A 90 -28.10 1.62 -13.54
N PRO A 91 -28.90 1.64 -14.62
CA PRO A 91 -28.84 2.69 -15.63
C PRO A 91 -29.53 3.96 -15.11
N LEU A 92 -28.78 5.07 -15.04
CA LEU A 92 -29.37 6.40 -14.93
C LEU A 92 -30.09 6.71 -16.25
N THR A 93 -31.41 6.72 -16.21
CA THR A 93 -32.31 7.09 -17.31
C THR A 93 -31.97 8.46 -17.89
N GLU A 94 -32.07 8.54 -19.21
CA GLU A 94 -31.77 9.66 -20.10
C GLU A 94 -32.19 11.02 -19.54
N ARG A 95 -31.19 11.85 -19.19
CA ARG A 95 -31.30 13.30 -19.30
C ARG A 95 -30.27 13.74 -20.31
N THR A 96 -30.73 14.50 -21.30
CA THR A 96 -29.95 15.02 -22.42
C THR A 96 -28.71 15.75 -21.93
N VAL A 97 -27.56 15.07 -21.90
CA VAL A 97 -26.28 15.69 -21.56
C VAL A 97 -25.76 16.36 -22.82
N LYS A 98 -25.78 17.70 -22.82
CA LYS A 98 -24.96 18.50 -23.74
C LYS A 98 -23.54 17.96 -23.66
N ILE A 99 -22.97 17.55 -24.81
CA ILE A 99 -21.59 17.11 -24.93
C ILE A 99 -20.68 18.29 -24.57
N ILE A 100 -20.36 18.41 -23.28
CA ILE A 100 -19.21 19.16 -22.84
C ILE A 100 -18.04 18.27 -23.22
N LYS A 101 -17.26 18.69 -24.23
CA LYS A 101 -15.96 18.10 -24.54
C LYS A 101 -15.15 18.10 -23.24
N THR A 102 -15.17 16.98 -22.53
CA THR A 102 -14.42 16.82 -21.30
C THR A 102 -12.97 16.62 -21.73
N PRO A 103 -12.01 17.43 -21.24
CA PRO A 103 -10.61 17.21 -21.56
C PRO A 103 -10.25 15.78 -21.14
N LEU A 104 -9.40 15.10 -21.91
CA LEU A 104 -8.83 13.80 -21.53
C LEU A 104 -8.41 13.87 -20.05
N LEU A 105 -9.00 13.02 -19.21
CA LEU A 105 -8.65 12.90 -17.80
C LEU A 105 -7.12 12.83 -17.70
N SER A 106 -6.51 13.79 -17.01
CA SER A 106 -5.09 13.72 -16.67
C SER A 106 -4.87 12.38 -15.98
N HIS A 107 -4.06 11.50 -16.58
CA HIS A 107 -3.66 10.24 -15.94
C HIS A 107 -3.11 10.61 -14.56
N GLY A 108 -3.80 10.19 -13.49
CA GLY A 108 -3.36 10.50 -12.14
C GLY A 108 -1.91 10.06 -11.96
N VAL A 109 -1.07 10.98 -11.48
CA VAL A 109 0.37 10.75 -11.35
C VAL A 109 0.63 10.01 -10.04
N CYS A 110 1.38 8.91 -10.10
CA CYS A 110 1.93 8.24 -8.92
C CYS A 110 3.45 8.39 -8.97
N LYS A 111 4.07 8.78 -7.85
CA LYS A 111 5.52 8.90 -7.77
C LYS A 111 6.03 8.57 -6.37
N GLU A 112 7.09 7.78 -6.31
CA GLU A 112 7.89 7.61 -5.09
C GLU A 112 8.69 8.87 -4.76
N LEU A 113 8.67 9.27 -3.50
CA LEU A 113 9.56 10.27 -2.92
C LEU A 113 10.51 9.60 -1.95
N GLN A 114 11.76 10.05 -1.93
CA GLN A 114 12.67 9.77 -0.83
C GLN A 114 12.40 10.75 0.32
N VAL A 115 12.85 10.42 1.53
CA VAL A 115 12.75 11.35 2.67
C VAL A 115 13.43 12.69 2.37
N ASP A 116 14.54 12.64 1.63
CA ASP A 116 15.30 13.80 1.17
C ASP A 116 14.54 14.70 0.18
N ASP A 117 13.45 14.24 -0.43
CA ASP A 117 12.61 15.02 -1.35
C ASP A 117 11.52 15.84 -0.64
N ILE A 118 11.28 15.59 0.65
CA ILE A 118 10.20 16.19 1.43
C ILE A 118 10.74 17.42 2.17
N ASP A 119 10.25 18.62 1.84
CA ASP A 119 10.73 19.87 2.43
C ASP A 119 10.68 19.86 3.97
N SER A 120 9.65 19.23 4.56
CA SER A 120 9.54 19.08 6.01
C SER A 120 10.65 18.25 6.67
N PHE A 121 11.36 17.43 5.89
CA PHE A 121 12.47 16.60 6.34
C PHE A 121 13.79 16.95 5.65
N ILE A 122 13.87 18.11 4.98
CA ILE A 122 15.00 18.47 4.10
C ILE A 122 16.36 18.47 4.82
N GLU A 123 16.35 18.72 6.13
CA GLU A 123 17.54 18.73 6.98
C GLU A 123 18.22 17.36 7.01
N VAL A 124 17.50 16.27 6.73
CA VAL A 124 18.02 14.89 6.66
C VAL A 124 19.24 14.77 5.72
N ARG A 125 19.34 15.65 4.71
CA ARG A 125 20.48 15.73 3.78
C ARG A 125 21.81 16.06 4.47
N LYS A 126 21.77 16.63 5.69
CA LYS A 126 22.95 16.94 6.50
C LYS A 126 23.56 15.70 7.17
N VAL A 127 22.79 14.62 7.29
CA VAL A 127 23.23 13.36 7.90
C VAL A 127 23.33 12.30 6.82
N LYS A 128 24.53 11.76 6.60
CA LYS A 128 24.75 10.69 5.63
C LYS A 128 24.26 9.35 6.19
N PRO A 129 23.79 8.43 5.34
CA PRO A 129 23.44 7.06 5.77
C PRO A 129 24.54 6.35 6.58
N SER A 130 25.81 6.55 6.22
CA SER A 130 26.95 5.95 6.91
C SER A 130 27.13 6.43 8.35
N GLU A 131 26.60 7.60 8.71
CA GLU A 131 26.71 8.15 10.07
C GLU A 131 25.75 7.47 11.05
N VAL A 132 24.69 6.81 10.55
CA VAL A 132 23.67 6.18 11.38
C VAL A 132 23.67 4.66 11.29
N VAL A 133 24.55 4.05 10.49
CA VAL A 133 24.55 2.61 10.23
C VAL A 133 24.69 1.78 11.51
N ASN A 134 25.44 2.28 12.49
CA ASN A 134 25.65 1.61 13.78
C ASN A 134 24.43 1.67 14.71
N LEU A 135 23.44 2.50 14.38
CA LEU A 135 22.19 2.62 15.13
C LEU A 135 21.12 1.63 14.63
N ILE A 136 21.38 0.91 13.54
CA ILE A 136 20.38 0.08 12.86
C ILE A 136 20.51 -1.40 13.29
N PRO A 137 19.40 -2.10 13.59
CA PRO A 137 18.03 -1.59 13.66
C PRO A 137 17.81 -0.69 14.88
N LEU A 138 16.96 0.33 14.73
CA LEU A 138 16.62 1.22 15.84
C LEU A 138 15.79 0.48 16.89
N ASP A 139 16.18 0.58 18.17
CA ASP A 139 15.42 0.01 19.30
C ASP A 139 14.36 0.98 19.84
N LEU A 140 13.54 1.53 18.94
CA LEU A 140 12.55 2.57 19.26
C LEU A 140 11.11 2.05 19.18
N ASP A 141 10.29 2.44 20.16
CA ASP A 141 8.86 2.14 20.15
C ASP A 141 8.11 3.01 19.13
N GLU A 142 7.00 2.48 18.63
CA GLU A 142 6.15 3.14 17.63
C GLU A 142 5.63 4.50 18.13
N GLU A 143 5.25 4.56 19.42
CA GLU A 143 4.79 5.78 20.08
C GLU A 143 5.89 6.86 20.11
N PHE A 144 7.14 6.50 20.39
CA PHE A 144 8.26 7.45 20.38
C PHE A 144 8.47 8.04 18.99
N ILE A 145 8.42 7.21 17.95
CA ILE A 145 8.58 7.64 16.56
C ILE A 145 7.44 8.56 16.15
N LYS A 146 6.19 8.17 16.44
CA LYS A 146 4.98 8.94 16.16
C LYS A 146 5.05 10.33 16.80
N ASN A 147 5.39 10.39 18.08
CA ASN A 147 5.50 11.65 18.81
C ASN A 147 6.66 12.53 18.31
N SER A 148 7.82 11.93 18.05
CA SER A 148 8.99 12.64 17.53
C SER A 148 8.72 13.25 16.15
N LEU A 149 8.12 12.48 15.24
CA LEU A 149 7.77 12.98 13.91
C LEU A 149 6.66 14.02 13.97
N ALA A 150 5.64 13.83 14.82
CA ALA A 150 4.61 14.84 15.02
C ALA A 150 5.22 16.17 15.48
N GLU A 151 6.16 16.15 16.43
CA GLU A 151 6.85 17.34 16.91
C GLU A 151 7.68 18.01 15.80
N ILE A 152 8.47 17.23 15.04
CA ILE A 152 9.27 17.73 13.90
C ILE A 152 8.39 18.41 12.86
N ILE A 153 7.20 17.85 12.59
CA ILE A 153 6.22 18.37 11.63
C ILE A 153 5.47 19.60 12.21
N GLY A 154 5.51 19.80 13.53
CA GLY A 154 4.72 20.79 14.25
C GLY A 154 3.24 20.43 14.35
N GLU A 155 2.92 19.13 14.41
CA GLU A 155 1.57 18.61 14.65
C GLU A 155 1.28 18.54 16.15
N THR A 156 0.30 19.32 16.60
CA THR A 156 -0.07 19.42 18.01
C THR A 156 -1.11 18.38 18.40
N PHE A 157 -1.91 17.91 17.44
CA PHE A 157 -3.04 17.01 17.68
C PHE A 157 -2.70 15.58 17.29
N VAL A 158 -1.88 14.92 18.10
CA VAL A 158 -1.58 13.49 17.95
C VAL A 158 -2.77 12.66 18.44
N GLN A 159 -3.40 11.92 17.54
CA GLN A 159 -4.54 11.07 17.86
C GLN A 159 -4.10 9.87 18.71
N LYS A 160 -4.88 9.54 19.73
CA LYS A 160 -4.73 8.30 20.50
C LYS A 160 -5.17 7.10 19.66
N ASP A 161 -4.45 6.00 19.79
CA ASP A 161 -4.70 4.77 19.05
C ASP A 161 -6.03 4.15 19.49
N TRP A 162 -6.84 3.70 18.52
CA TRP A 162 -8.07 2.97 18.78
C TRP A 162 -8.31 1.91 17.69
N GLY A 163 -9.10 0.88 18.04
CA GLY A 163 -9.21 -0.38 17.29
C GLY A 163 -9.77 -0.34 15.85
N GLY A 164 -9.86 0.83 15.22
CA GLY A 164 -10.32 1.03 13.84
C GLY A 164 -9.55 2.09 13.05
N GLU A 165 -8.38 2.52 13.51
CA GLU A 165 -7.63 3.61 12.86
C GLU A 165 -7.26 3.29 11.40
N LEU A 166 -7.40 4.26 10.51
CA LEU A 166 -7.06 4.05 9.10
C LEU A 166 -5.55 4.17 8.87
N GLY A 167 -4.84 4.87 9.74
CA GLY A 167 -3.40 5.01 9.80
C GLY A 167 -3.01 5.67 11.13
N ASP A 168 -1.73 5.73 11.41
CA ASP A 168 -1.23 6.02 12.76
C ASP A 168 -1.10 7.53 12.99
N LEU A 169 -0.93 8.31 11.91
CA LEU A 169 -1.03 9.77 11.92
C LEU A 169 -1.57 10.29 10.59
N PHE A 170 -2.48 11.26 10.64
CA PHE A 170 -2.88 12.08 9.49
C PHE A 170 -2.63 13.56 9.80
N THR A 171 -1.97 14.27 8.89
CA THR A 171 -1.66 15.69 9.05
C THR A 171 -1.73 16.44 7.72
N THR A 172 -1.94 17.75 7.78
CA THR A 172 -1.88 18.66 6.62
C THR A 172 -0.65 19.59 6.68
N ARG A 173 0.24 19.37 7.64
CA ARG A 173 1.36 20.30 7.94
C ARG A 173 2.63 20.00 7.15
N ILE A 174 2.78 18.77 6.64
CA ILE A 174 3.91 18.39 5.78
C ILE A 174 4.00 19.32 4.57
N LYS A 175 5.21 19.78 4.25
CA LYS A 175 5.52 20.59 3.07
C LYS A 175 6.25 19.75 2.03
N PHE A 176 5.83 19.92 0.78
CA PHE A 176 6.48 19.37 -0.41
C PHE A 176 6.41 20.39 -1.54
N ARG A 177 7.55 20.76 -2.12
CA ARG A 177 7.67 21.79 -3.17
C ARG A 177 7.04 23.13 -2.77
N GLY A 178 7.32 23.58 -1.55
CA GLY A 178 6.87 24.84 -0.97
C GLY A 178 5.42 24.84 -0.47
N HIS A 179 4.65 23.76 -0.68
CA HIS A 179 3.23 23.71 -0.38
C HIS A 179 2.90 22.65 0.65
N ARG A 180 1.89 22.92 1.49
CA ARG A 180 1.34 21.93 2.40
C ARG A 180 0.64 20.81 1.63
N ILE A 181 0.91 19.57 2.01
CA ILE A 181 0.32 18.37 1.40
C ILE A 181 -0.29 17.46 2.49
N PRO A 182 -1.58 17.08 2.36
CA PRO A 182 -2.20 16.10 3.26
C PRO A 182 -1.42 14.79 3.23
N THR A 183 -0.99 14.32 4.39
CA THR A 183 -0.08 13.18 4.56
C THR A 183 -0.64 12.20 5.56
N ALA A 184 -0.57 10.91 5.23
CA ALA A 184 -0.93 9.82 6.12
C ALA A 184 0.30 8.95 6.39
N PHE A 185 0.49 8.56 7.65
CA PHE A 185 1.59 7.73 8.11
C PHE A 185 1.11 6.36 8.60
N MET A 186 1.92 5.36 8.33
CA MET A 186 1.93 4.08 9.02
C MET A 186 3.30 3.91 9.69
N PHE A 187 3.35 3.82 11.02
CA PHE A 187 4.55 3.64 11.83
C PHE A 187 4.69 2.18 12.25
N LYS A 188 5.94 1.72 12.36
CA LYS A 188 6.27 0.40 12.87
C LYS A 188 7.54 0.45 13.69
N GLY A 189 7.38 0.37 15.02
CA GLY A 189 8.49 0.33 15.98
C GLY A 189 9.17 -1.03 16.12
N LYS A 190 9.98 -1.16 17.17
CA LYS A 190 10.82 -2.33 17.52
C LYS A 190 10.07 -3.62 17.88
N GLY A 191 8.74 -3.56 18.00
CA GLY A 191 7.91 -4.76 18.21
C GLY A 191 8.13 -5.84 17.16
N LEU A 192 8.68 -5.46 16.00
CA LEU A 192 9.17 -6.34 14.95
C LEU A 192 10.70 -6.36 14.97
N ARG A 193 11.33 -7.40 15.52
CA ARG A 193 12.79 -7.63 15.47
C ARG A 193 13.30 -8.16 14.11
N LYS A 194 12.49 -8.03 13.06
CA LYS A 194 12.70 -8.57 11.72
C LYS A 194 12.32 -7.49 10.71
N LYS A 195 12.72 -7.68 9.44
CA LYS A 195 12.25 -6.83 8.35
C LYS A 195 10.73 -6.71 8.33
N LEU A 196 10.22 -5.53 7.99
CA LEU A 196 8.78 -5.30 7.85
C LEU A 196 8.26 -6.05 6.63
N THR A 197 7.29 -6.94 6.82
CA THR A 197 6.61 -7.68 5.74
C THR A 197 5.12 -7.33 5.69
N ILE A 198 4.42 -7.70 4.60
CA ILE A 198 2.96 -7.53 4.50
C ILE A 198 2.20 -8.16 5.67
N ALA A 199 2.66 -9.30 6.18
CA ALA A 199 2.05 -9.97 7.32
C ALA A 199 2.07 -9.15 8.62
N ASP A 200 3.00 -8.19 8.71
CA ASP A 200 3.15 -7.28 9.85
C ASP A 200 2.33 -5.99 9.69
N CYS A 201 1.81 -5.73 8.48
CA CYS A 201 0.91 -4.62 8.16
C CYS A 201 -0.55 -4.95 8.51
N GLY A 202 -0.78 -5.38 9.76
CA GLY A 202 -2.09 -5.72 10.31
C GLY A 202 -2.44 -7.21 10.22
N LYS A 203 -3.41 -7.65 11.03
CA LYS A 203 -3.82 -9.06 11.15
C LYS A 203 -4.20 -9.73 9.82
N ASN A 204 -4.62 -8.92 8.83
CA ASN A 204 -4.98 -9.37 7.48
C ASN A 204 -4.07 -8.79 6.37
N GLY A 205 -2.96 -8.13 6.71
CA GLY A 205 -2.10 -7.42 5.74
C GLY A 205 -2.78 -6.21 5.08
N ASP A 206 -3.81 -5.65 5.71
CA ASP A 206 -4.69 -4.63 5.15
C ASP A 206 -4.37 -3.20 5.60
N GLN A 207 -3.37 -2.99 6.46
CA GLN A 207 -3.05 -1.66 7.02
C GLN A 207 -2.65 -0.66 5.93
N ILE A 208 -1.92 -1.07 4.88
CA ILE A 208 -1.62 -0.22 3.71
C ILE A 208 -2.91 0.18 2.97
N LEU A 209 -3.84 -0.76 2.77
CA LEU A 209 -5.11 -0.46 2.10
C LEU A 209 -6.00 0.46 2.96
N ARG A 210 -5.94 0.33 4.29
CA ARG A 210 -6.61 1.24 5.23
C ARG A 210 -5.99 2.64 5.18
N LEU A 211 -4.66 2.73 5.16
CA LEU A 211 -3.92 4.00 5.03
C LEU A 211 -4.37 4.77 3.79
N LEU A 212 -4.53 4.05 2.68
CA LEU A 212 -4.97 4.58 1.40
C LEU A 212 -6.45 4.98 1.37
N LYS A 213 -7.24 4.75 2.43
CA LYS A 213 -8.60 5.32 2.55
C LYS A 213 -8.59 6.75 3.08
N LEU A 214 -7.52 7.17 3.76
CA LEU A 214 -7.41 8.55 4.27
C LEU A 214 -7.38 9.56 3.11
N PRO A 215 -7.88 10.79 3.30
CA PRO A 215 -7.87 11.84 2.28
C PRO A 215 -6.48 12.49 2.11
N ALA A 216 -5.41 11.67 2.15
CA ALA A 216 -4.04 12.10 1.94
C ALA A 216 -3.64 12.10 0.46
N ARG A 217 -2.59 12.86 0.14
CA ARG A 217 -1.89 12.90 -1.15
C ARG A 217 -0.47 12.36 -1.07
N LEU A 218 0.10 12.30 0.13
CA LEU A 218 1.36 11.63 0.42
C LEU A 218 1.10 10.50 1.44
N PHE A 219 1.58 9.29 1.15
CA PHE A 219 1.46 8.13 2.03
C PHE A 219 2.86 7.69 2.46
N ILE A 220 3.12 7.67 3.77
CA ILE A 220 4.44 7.33 4.31
C ILE A 220 4.32 6.04 5.11
N VAL A 221 5.13 5.06 4.75
CA VAL A 221 5.32 3.83 5.53
C VAL A 221 6.69 3.89 6.18
N GLN A 222 6.72 3.86 7.50
CA GLN A 222 7.94 3.95 8.28
C GLN A 222 8.17 2.66 9.06
N HIS A 223 9.44 2.23 9.13
CA HIS A 223 9.87 1.14 10.01
C HIS A 223 11.27 1.41 10.59
N VAL A 224 11.53 0.93 11.80
CA VAL A 224 12.82 1.06 12.50
C VAL A 224 13.96 0.21 11.92
N GLY A 225 13.64 -0.75 11.06
CA GLY A 225 14.59 -1.65 10.40
C GLY A 225 14.38 -1.71 8.90
N GLU A 226 14.81 -2.82 8.29
CA GLU A 226 14.64 -3.07 6.85
C GLU A 226 13.16 -3.23 6.48
N ILE A 227 12.76 -2.69 5.32
CA ILE A 227 11.42 -2.88 4.76
C ILE A 227 11.51 -3.84 3.56
N ASP A 228 10.73 -4.92 3.61
CA ASP A 228 10.71 -5.91 2.53
C ASP A 228 10.13 -5.33 1.23
N PHE A 229 10.64 -5.81 0.09
CA PHE A 229 10.21 -5.35 -1.23
C PHE A 229 8.69 -5.49 -1.46
N THR A 230 8.04 -6.48 -0.84
CA THR A 230 6.59 -6.69 -0.98
C THR A 230 5.77 -5.55 -0.38
N VAL A 231 6.26 -4.91 0.69
CA VAL A 231 5.64 -3.71 1.29
C VAL A 231 5.68 -2.54 0.33
N ARG A 232 6.83 -2.34 -0.32
CA ARG A 232 7.03 -1.32 -1.36
C ARG A 232 6.08 -1.55 -2.53
N GLU A 233 6.05 -2.76 -3.09
CA GLU A 233 5.19 -3.10 -4.22
C GLU A 233 3.71 -2.85 -3.89
N GLN A 234 3.23 -3.30 -2.72
CA GLN A 234 1.84 -3.10 -2.34
C GLN A 234 1.49 -1.62 -2.15
N LEU A 235 2.38 -0.82 -1.54
CA LEU A 235 2.18 0.61 -1.36
C LEU A 235 2.14 1.36 -2.70
N GLU A 236 3.07 1.06 -3.60
CA GLU A 236 3.12 1.62 -4.95
C GLU A 236 1.84 1.32 -5.72
N MET A 237 1.47 0.03 -5.81
CA MET A 237 0.28 -0.41 -6.53
C MET A 237 -1.01 0.22 -5.99
N ALA A 238 -1.16 0.29 -4.67
CA ALA A 238 -2.34 0.88 -4.04
C ALA A 238 -2.41 2.40 -4.27
N THR A 239 -1.27 3.09 -4.22
CA THR A 239 -1.18 4.53 -4.47
C THR A 239 -1.47 4.85 -5.94
N GLU A 240 -0.91 4.07 -6.86
CA GLU A 240 -1.13 4.23 -8.29
C GLU A 240 -2.60 3.98 -8.68
N ALA A 241 -3.21 2.94 -8.11
CA ALA A 241 -4.65 2.69 -8.23
C ALA A 241 -5.48 3.90 -7.79
N LYS A 242 -5.18 4.46 -6.61
CA LYS A 242 -5.89 5.64 -6.08
C LYS A 242 -5.65 6.89 -6.93
N ALA A 243 -4.44 7.08 -7.45
CA ALA A 243 -4.11 8.21 -8.32
C ALA A 243 -4.96 8.16 -9.59
N ARG A 244 -5.00 7.00 -10.27
CA ARG A 244 -5.86 6.78 -11.43
C ARG A 244 -7.33 7.00 -11.14
N GLN A 245 -7.82 6.48 -10.01
CA GLN A 245 -9.23 6.61 -9.62
C GLN A 245 -9.63 8.08 -9.37
N THR A 246 -8.74 8.85 -8.76
CA THR A 246 -9.04 10.23 -8.35
C THR A 246 -8.63 11.28 -9.38
N GLY A 247 -7.84 10.91 -10.39
CA GLY A 247 -7.23 11.84 -11.34
C GLY A 247 -6.20 12.78 -10.69
N LYS A 248 -5.78 12.52 -9.45
CA LYS A 248 -4.87 13.39 -8.68
C LYS A 248 -3.44 12.89 -8.75
N ALA A 249 -2.49 13.81 -8.61
CA ALA A 249 -1.10 13.47 -8.30
C ALA A 249 -0.99 13.04 -6.82
N LEU A 250 -0.60 11.80 -6.61
CA LEU A 250 -0.35 11.16 -5.32
C LEU A 250 1.11 10.69 -5.25
N TYR A 251 1.60 10.62 -4.02
CA TYR A 251 2.98 10.30 -3.71
C TYR A 251 3.04 9.25 -2.60
N TYR A 252 4.10 8.46 -2.58
CA TYR A 252 4.40 7.57 -1.47
C TYR A 252 5.88 7.66 -1.10
N CYS A 253 6.20 7.34 0.16
CA CYS A 253 7.56 7.31 0.68
C CYS A 253 7.69 6.12 1.62
N LEU A 254 8.80 5.39 1.52
CA LEU A 254 9.20 4.38 2.49
C LEU A 254 10.36 4.94 3.30
N MET A 255 10.22 4.95 4.62
CA MET A 255 11.27 5.37 5.55
C MET A 255 11.72 4.15 6.33
N ASP A 256 12.84 3.55 5.92
CA ASP A 256 13.42 2.43 6.65
C ASP A 256 14.17 2.91 7.92
N GLY A 257 14.86 1.98 8.59
CA GLY A 257 15.62 2.30 9.80
C GLY A 257 16.66 3.39 9.58
N VAL A 258 17.34 3.39 8.42
CA VAL A 258 18.37 4.38 8.10
C VAL A 258 17.74 5.76 7.93
N ASP A 259 16.66 5.88 7.15
CA ASP A 259 15.98 7.15 6.95
C ASP A 259 15.35 7.68 8.25
N THR A 260 14.76 6.77 9.04
CA THR A 260 14.21 7.10 10.36
C THR A 260 15.32 7.64 11.27
N ALA A 261 16.47 6.98 11.33
CA ALA A 261 17.59 7.39 12.17
C ALA A 261 18.13 8.75 11.75
N ARG A 262 18.32 8.98 10.44
CA ARG A 262 18.80 10.26 9.90
C ARG A 262 17.88 11.41 10.27
N VAL A 263 16.56 11.23 10.13
CA VAL A 263 15.57 12.24 10.51
C VAL A 263 15.62 12.51 12.01
N LEU A 264 15.52 11.47 12.84
CA LEU A 264 15.51 11.68 14.29
C LEU A 264 16.81 12.31 14.79
N LEU A 265 17.96 11.92 14.23
CA LEU A 265 19.25 12.49 14.59
C LEU A 265 19.37 13.98 14.23
N VAL A 266 19.02 14.37 12.99
CA VAL A 266 19.20 15.77 12.56
C VAL A 266 18.30 16.75 13.31
N TYR A 267 17.15 16.29 13.79
CA TYR A 267 16.22 17.08 14.59
C TYR A 267 16.40 16.89 16.11
N GLY A 268 17.51 16.28 16.55
CA GLY A 268 17.87 16.18 17.97
C GLY A 268 16.93 15.28 18.80
N LYS A 269 16.35 14.26 18.16
CA LYS A 269 15.51 13.23 18.81
C LYS A 269 16.29 11.95 19.12
N LEU A 270 17.46 11.79 18.52
CA LEU A 270 18.44 10.77 18.88
C LEU A 270 19.79 11.43 19.14
N ASP A 271 20.54 10.83 20.05
CA ASP A 271 21.95 11.15 20.25
C ASP A 271 22.81 10.32 19.29
N ARG A 272 24.05 10.79 19.06
CA ARG A 272 25.05 10.11 18.23
C ARG A 272 25.67 8.92 18.94
#